data_AF-A0AA40A6M4-F1
#
_entry.id   AF-A0AA40A6M4-F1
#
_cell.length_a   1.000
_cell.length_b   1.000
_cell.length_c   1.000
_cell.angle_alpha   90.00
_cell.angle_beta   90.00
_cell.angle_gamma   90.00
#
_symmetry.space_group_name_H-M   'P 1'
#
loop_
_entity.id
_entity.type
_entity.pdbx_description
1 polymer ?
#
loop_
_entity_poly.entity_id
_entity_poly.type
_entity_poly.pdbx_seq_one_letter_code
_entity_poly.pdbx_strand_id
1 'polypeptide(L)'
;RHHVDEDLKPYVCISEQCGNLPPAFSTREEWRNHMADKHCPDWVQYIHRPSRWLCTAKSACLSFKSEQLLLDHLRADHSQDTPDAQLVLTASRSKVPIPSEPNTCPFCG
;
A
#
# COMPACT_ATOMS: atom_id res chain seq x y z
N ARG A 1 -2.87 26.01 -27.75
CA ARG A 1 -2.66 25.52 -26.37
C ARG A 1 -2.69 23.99 -26.28
N HIS A 2 -3.33 23.25 -27.19
CA HIS A 2 -3.33 21.77 -27.22
C HIS A 2 -1.94 21.10 -27.34
N HIS A 3 -1.01 21.66 -28.14
CA HIS A 3 0.30 21.03 -28.35
C HIS A 3 1.23 21.01 -27.12
N VAL A 4 0.99 21.84 -26.10
CA VAL A 4 1.88 21.95 -24.93
C VAL A 4 1.57 20.88 -23.88
N ASP A 5 0.31 20.46 -23.75
CA ASP A 5 -0.11 19.44 -22.78
C ASP A 5 0.31 18.02 -23.22
N GLU A 6 0.40 17.75 -24.53
CA GLU A 6 0.84 16.44 -25.06
C GLU A 6 2.31 16.14 -24.80
N ASP A 7 3.18 17.15 -24.85
CA ASP A 7 4.60 17.00 -24.55
C ASP A 7 4.88 16.98 -23.03
N LEU A 8 4.14 17.76 -22.25
CA LEU A 8 4.40 17.91 -20.81
C LEU A 8 3.94 16.74 -19.96
N LYS A 9 2.89 16.01 -20.38
CA LYS A 9 2.28 14.89 -19.63
C LYS A 9 2.18 15.18 -18.11
N PRO A 10 1.48 16.26 -17.71
CA PRO A 10 1.55 16.76 -16.34
C PRO A 10 0.93 15.82 -15.30
N TYR A 11 0.16 14.82 -15.73
CA TYR A 11 -0.51 13.88 -14.85
C TYR A 11 0.33 12.61 -14.69
N VAL A 12 1.19 12.56 -13.68
CA VAL A 12 2.03 11.39 -13.38
C VAL A 12 1.30 10.45 -12.42
N CYS A 13 1.43 9.14 -12.61
CA CYS A 13 0.94 8.17 -11.64
C CYS A 13 1.68 8.35 -10.30
N ILE A 14 0.90 8.38 -9.22
CA ILE A 14 1.39 8.64 -7.86
C ILE A 14 1.48 7.36 -7.01
N SER A 15 1.12 6.21 -7.58
CA SER A 15 1.20 4.92 -6.89
C SER A 15 2.63 4.38 -6.90
N GLU A 16 3.12 3.96 -5.73
CA GLU A 16 4.40 3.26 -5.58
C GLU A 16 4.44 1.93 -6.36
N GLN A 17 3.28 1.38 -6.73
CA GLN A 17 3.17 0.14 -7.51
C GLN A 17 3.66 0.29 -8.96
N CYS A 18 3.68 1.52 -9.50
CA CYS A 18 4.20 1.78 -10.85
C CYS A 18 5.73 1.93 -10.91
N GLY A 19 6.42 1.84 -9.77
CA GLY A 19 7.87 1.88 -9.68
C GLY A 19 8.48 3.28 -9.89
N ASN A 20 9.80 3.31 -10.12
CA ASN A 20 10.59 4.56 -10.18
C ASN A 20 10.36 5.40 -11.44
N LEU A 21 9.77 4.82 -12.49
CA LEU A 21 9.41 5.50 -13.73
C LEU A 21 7.89 5.39 -13.94
N PRO A 22 7.09 6.10 -13.13
CA PRO A 22 5.65 6.02 -13.22
C PRO A 22 5.15 6.54 -14.58
N PRO A 23 4.08 5.95 -15.14
CA PRO A 23 3.48 6.45 -16.37
C PRO A 23 2.94 7.86 -16.16
N ALA A 24 3.12 8.69 -17.19
CA ALA A 24 2.62 10.06 -17.23
C ALA A 24 1.63 10.22 -18.38
N PHE A 25 0.58 11.00 -18.16
CA PHE A 25 -0.55 11.16 -19.06
C PHE A 25 -0.75 12.63 -19.42
N SER A 26 -1.22 12.86 -20.63
CA SER A 26 -1.47 14.20 -21.16
C SER A 26 -2.78 14.78 -20.63
N THR A 27 -3.76 13.92 -20.33
CA THR A 27 -5.07 14.33 -19.82
C THR A 27 -5.37 13.77 -18.44
N ARG A 28 -6.19 14.52 -17.68
CA ARG A 28 -6.71 14.08 -16.38
C ARG A 28 -7.56 12.81 -16.50
N GLU A 29 -8.26 12.63 -17.62
CA GLU A 29 -9.13 11.47 -17.84
C GLU A 29 -8.32 10.19 -17.99
N GLU A 30 -7.28 10.20 -18.82
CA GLU A 30 -6.34 9.07 -18.97
C GLU A 30 -5.71 8.69 -17.63
N TRP A 31 -5.26 9.68 -16.86
CA TRP A 31 -4.72 9.45 -15.53
C TRP A 31 -5.75 8.83 -14.58
N ARG A 32 -6.97 9.38 -14.51
CA ARG A 32 -8.03 8.82 -13.65
C ARG A 32 -8.39 7.38 -14.02
N ASN A 33 -8.49 7.09 -15.32
CA ASN A 33 -8.80 5.74 -15.80
C ASN A 33 -7.68 4.77 -15.42
N HIS A 34 -6.42 5.17 -15.60
CA HIS A 34 -5.27 4.39 -15.12
C HIS A 34 -5.35 4.10 -13.62
N MET A 35 -5.63 5.12 -12.80
CA MET A 35 -5.72 4.93 -11.34
C MET A 35 -6.86 3.98 -10.94
N ALA A 36 -8.03 4.10 -11.56
CA ALA A 36 -9.17 3.22 -11.28
C ALA A 36 -8.91 1.77 -11.72
N ASP A 37 -8.33 1.58 -12.91
CA ASP A 37 -8.11 0.26 -13.50
C ASP A 37 -6.90 -0.49 -12.92
N LYS A 38 -5.83 0.24 -12.57
CA LYS A 38 -4.55 -0.35 -12.12
C LYS A 38 -4.34 -0.31 -10.63
N HIS A 39 -4.95 0.63 -9.91
CA HIS A 39 -4.71 0.82 -8.47
C HIS A 39 -5.96 0.65 -7.60
N CYS A 40 -7.03 0.09 -8.16
CA CYS A 40 -8.37 -0.11 -7.60
C CYS A 40 -9.22 1.18 -7.53
N PRO A 41 -10.56 1.11 -7.60
CA PRO A 41 -11.43 2.31 -7.58
C PRO A 41 -11.25 3.16 -6.32
N ASP A 42 -10.93 2.52 -5.20
CA ASP A 42 -10.71 3.16 -3.90
C ASP A 42 -9.23 3.57 -3.68
N TRP A 43 -8.42 3.63 -4.74
CA TRP A 43 -6.98 3.92 -4.68
C TRP A 43 -6.64 5.13 -3.79
N VAL A 44 -7.51 6.13 -3.76
CA VAL A 44 -7.35 7.36 -2.96
C VAL A 44 -7.14 7.04 -1.48
N GLN A 45 -7.77 5.98 -0.97
CA GLN A 45 -7.67 5.56 0.42
C GLN A 45 -6.36 4.84 0.75
N TYR A 46 -5.66 4.30 -0.26
CA TYR A 46 -4.51 3.40 -0.08
C TYR A 46 -3.18 4.00 -0.53
N ILE A 47 -3.19 5.07 -1.34
CA ILE A 47 -1.96 5.69 -1.85
C ILE A 47 -1.21 6.44 -0.73
N HIS A 48 0.11 6.25 -0.72
CA HIS A 48 1.05 6.79 0.27
C HIS A 48 0.71 6.45 1.72
N ARG A 49 -0.11 5.41 1.97
CA ARG A 49 -0.48 5.01 3.32
C ARG A 49 0.49 3.97 3.89
N PRO A 50 0.86 4.10 5.17
CA PRO A 50 1.70 3.11 5.81
C PRO A 50 0.98 1.77 5.86
N SER A 51 1.67 0.71 5.47
CA SER A 51 1.19 -0.64 5.71
C SER A 51 1.36 -1.01 7.18
N ARG A 52 0.48 -1.86 7.69
CA ARG A 52 0.63 -2.52 9.00
C ARG A 52 0.81 -4.01 8.81
N TRP A 53 1.44 -4.61 9.80
CA TRP A 53 1.63 -6.05 9.89
C TRP A 53 0.70 -6.59 10.96
N LEU A 54 -0.19 -7.53 10.60
CA LEU A 54 -1.19 -8.06 11.52
C LEU A 54 -0.80 -9.45 12.02
N CYS A 55 -1.00 -9.69 13.32
CA CYS A 55 -0.98 -11.05 13.84
C CYS A 55 -2.31 -11.74 13.50
N THR A 56 -2.24 -12.91 12.85
CA THR A 56 -3.41 -13.72 12.47
C THR A 56 -3.65 -14.89 13.42
N ALA A 57 -2.84 -15.02 14.47
CA ALA A 57 -3.03 -16.03 15.52
C ALA A 57 -4.28 -15.71 16.36
N LYS A 58 -5.01 -16.78 16.72
CA LYS A 58 -6.41 -16.86 17.19
C LYS A 58 -6.88 -15.93 18.32
N SER A 59 -6.04 -15.06 18.89
CA SER A 59 -6.42 -14.28 20.08
C SER A 59 -5.98 -12.82 20.09
N ALA A 60 -5.26 -12.34 19.07
CA ALA A 60 -4.68 -11.00 19.12
C ALA A 60 -4.86 -10.27 17.78
N CYS A 61 -5.84 -9.35 17.70
CA CYS A 61 -5.93 -8.35 16.63
C CYS A 61 -4.84 -7.28 16.80
N LEU A 62 -3.58 -7.71 16.99
CA LEU A 62 -2.45 -6.81 17.15
C LEU A 62 -1.95 -6.39 15.78
N SER A 63 -1.70 -5.08 15.66
CA SER A 63 -1.16 -4.47 14.45
C SER A 63 0.16 -3.79 14.75
N PHE A 64 1.15 -4.02 13.90
CA PHE A 64 2.52 -3.55 14.05
C PHE A 64 2.89 -2.64 12.89
N LYS A 65 3.80 -1.69 13.15
CA LYS A 65 4.25 -0.69 12.16
C LYS A 65 5.35 -1.20 11.23
N SER A 66 5.94 -2.36 11.52
CA SER A 66 6.98 -2.98 10.70
C SER A 66 6.89 -4.50 10.75
N GLU A 67 7.45 -5.15 9.73
CA GLU A 67 7.58 -6.61 9.66
C GLU A 67 8.40 -7.15 10.83
N GLN A 68 9.50 -6.49 11.17
CA GLN A 68 10.38 -6.89 12.27
C GLN A 68 9.64 -6.91 13.60
N LEU A 69 8.80 -5.90 13.88
CA LEU A 69 8.02 -5.84 15.12
C LEU A 69 7.00 -6.98 15.21
N LEU A 70 6.36 -7.33 14.08
CA LEU A 70 5.49 -8.51 14.04
C LEU A 70 6.31 -9.79 14.24
N LEU A 71 7.47 -9.91 13.60
CA LEU A 71 8.33 -11.10 13.70
C LEU A 71 8.85 -11.31 15.14
N ASP A 72 9.24 -10.23 15.82
CA ASP A 72 9.67 -10.28 17.22
C ASP A 72 8.52 -10.73 18.14
N HIS A 73 7.30 -10.23 17.92
CA HIS A 73 6.10 -10.72 18.60
C HIS A 73 5.83 -12.20 18.30
N LEU A 74 5.88 -12.61 17.04
CA LEU A 74 5.69 -14.00 16.64
C LEU A 74 6.71 -14.94 17.30
N ARG A 75 7.96 -14.51 17.43
CA ARG A 75 9.00 -15.27 18.12
C ARG A 75 8.78 -15.35 19.63
N ALA A 76 8.29 -14.28 20.24
CA ALA A 76 8.03 -14.25 21.67
C ALA A 76 6.80 -15.08 22.06
N ASP A 77 5.69 -14.94 21.32
CA ASP A 77 4.38 -15.48 21.70
C ASP A 77 3.97 -16.75 20.93
N HIS A 78 4.57 -17.03 19.77
CA HIS A 78 4.15 -18.12 18.86
C HIS A 78 5.27 -19.09 18.45
N SER A 79 6.48 -18.94 18.99
CA SER A 79 7.62 -19.82 18.68
C SER A 79 7.44 -21.27 19.14
N GLN A 80 6.54 -21.53 20.09
CA GLN A 80 6.24 -22.88 20.56
C GLN A 80 5.33 -23.65 19.60
N ASP A 81 4.43 -22.96 18.90
CA ASP A 81 3.44 -23.57 18.00
C ASP A 81 3.92 -23.61 16.54
N THR A 82 4.84 -22.72 16.15
CA THR A 82 5.23 -22.56 14.73
C THR A 82 6.75 -22.40 14.58
N PRO A 83 7.39 -23.15 13.66
CA PRO A 83 8.82 -23.02 13.38
C PRO A 83 9.20 -21.61 12.89
N ASP A 84 10.39 -21.11 13.25
CA ASP A 84 10.84 -19.74 12.90
C ASP A 84 10.75 -19.42 11.41
N ALA A 85 11.10 -20.38 10.55
CA ALA A 85 10.99 -20.23 9.09
C ALA A 85 9.54 -19.95 8.63
N GLN A 86 8.56 -20.55 9.29
CA GLN A 86 7.14 -20.28 9.01
C GLN A 86 6.67 -18.96 9.63
N LEU A 87 7.26 -18.51 10.75
CA LEU A 87 6.97 -17.21 11.34
C LEU A 87 7.43 -16.06 10.43
N VAL A 88 8.62 -16.18 9.82
CA VAL A 88 9.12 -15.21 8.84
C VAL A 88 8.17 -15.13 7.64
N LEU A 89 7.78 -16.27 7.06
CA LEU A 89 6.84 -16.30 5.94
C LEU A 89 5.47 -15.72 6.33
N THR A 90 5.00 -15.99 7.54
CA THR A 90 3.77 -15.42 8.07
C THR A 90 3.87 -13.90 8.19
N ALA A 91 4.96 -13.39 8.79
CA ALA A 91 5.19 -11.95 8.94
C ALA A 91 5.21 -11.23 7.58
N SER A 92 5.95 -11.75 6.59
CA SER A 92 6.00 -11.14 5.26
C SER A 92 4.63 -11.10 4.56
N ARG A 93 3.77 -12.12 4.78
CA ARG A 93 2.43 -12.22 4.18
C ARG A 93 1.34 -11.48 4.96
N SER A 94 1.62 -11.09 6.20
CA SER A 94 0.70 -10.36 7.09
C SER A 94 0.65 -8.85 6.87
N LYS A 95 1.31 -8.34 5.81
CA LYS A 95 1.29 -6.92 5.46
C LYS A 95 -0.07 -6.55 4.88
N VAL A 96 -0.76 -5.62 5.55
CA VAL A 96 -2.07 -5.10 5.15
C VAL A 96 -1.99 -3.58 5.05
N PRO A 97 -2.43 -2.97 3.93
CA PRO A 97 -2.50 -1.51 3.82
C PRO A 97 -3.64 -0.97 4.70
N ILE A 98 -3.41 0.14 5.40
CA ILE A 98 -4.46 0.79 6.19
C ILE A 98 -5.25 1.70 5.25
N PRO A 99 -6.57 1.49 5.07
CA PRO A 99 -7.40 2.45 4.34
C PRO A 99 -7.54 3.75 5.14
N SER A 100 -7.51 4.87 4.42
CA SER A 100 -7.88 6.18 4.96
C SER A 100 -9.38 6.25 5.20
N GLU A 101 -9.81 7.20 6.03
CA GLU A 101 -11.23 7.56 6.05
C GLU A 101 -11.68 8.02 4.66
N PRO A 102 -12.87 7.58 4.22
CA PRO A 102 -13.40 7.99 2.93
C PRO A 102 -13.47 9.52 2.86
N ASN A 103 -13.14 10.08 1.69
CA ASN A 103 -13.12 11.52 1.41
C ASN A 103 -11.93 12.32 2.01
N THR A 104 -10.87 11.65 2.50
CA THR A 104 -9.62 12.31 2.89
C THR A 104 -8.68 12.47 1.70
N CYS A 105 -8.16 13.68 1.46
CA CYS A 105 -7.18 13.92 0.39
C CYS A 105 -5.82 13.29 0.74
N PRO A 106 -5.19 12.51 -0.15
CA PRO A 106 -3.91 11.87 0.11
C PRO A 106 -2.73 12.87 0.14
N PHE A 107 -2.92 14.13 -0.26
CA PHE A 107 -1.86 15.14 -0.34
C PHE A 107 -1.90 16.21 0.77
N CYS A 108 -3.07 16.51 1.31
CA CYS A 108 -3.24 17.58 2.31
C CYS A 108 -3.81 17.09 3.65
N GLY A 109 -3.84 15.77 3.87
CA GLY A 109 -4.26 15.15 5.12
C GLY A 109 -3.45 15.59 6.32
#